data_AF-A0A7S0ZQ47-F1
#
_entry.id   AF-A0A7S0ZQ47-F1
#
_cell.length_a   1.000
_cell.length_b   1.000
_cell.length_c   1.000
_cell.angle_alpha   90.00
_cell.angle_beta   90.00
_cell.angle_gamma   90.00
#
_symmetry.space_group_name_H-M   'P 1'
#
loop_
_entity.id
_entity.type
_entity.pdbx_description
1 polymer ?
#
loop_
_entity_poly.entity_id
_entity_poly.type
_entity_poly.pdbx_seq_one_letter_code
_entity_poly.pdbx_strand_id
1 'polypeptide(L)'
;VFSPNYPHFYGPHEKCDLRVNETGTIVIDPFDKGYDVDPWDYLTVGGDRVSGSHEVFYDVNTTTAIEWTTGPYSELKGWIMCWEPPTIAPMPAPSIWTVRSEVGVGCRTTETCVFSPNYPHFYGPHEKCDLRVNETGTIVIDPFDKGYDVDPWDYLTVGGDRVSGSHEVFYDVNTTTAIEWTTGPYSELKGWIMCWEPPTIAPMPAPSIWTVRSEVGVGCRTTETCVFSPN
;
A
#
# COMPACT_ATOMS: atom_id res chain seq x y z
N VAL A 1 -7.40 -16.59 -22.92
CA VAL A 1 -7.27 -18.02 -23.28
C VAL A 1 -7.74 -18.83 -22.10
N PHE A 2 -8.42 -19.95 -22.31
CA PHE A 2 -8.94 -20.78 -21.22
C PHE A 2 -8.74 -22.26 -21.55
N SER A 3 -8.70 -23.10 -20.51
CA SER A 3 -8.62 -24.56 -20.67
C SER A 3 -9.88 -25.11 -21.32
N PRO A 4 -9.81 -26.29 -21.95
CA PRO A 4 -11.01 -27.01 -22.37
C PRO A 4 -12.03 -27.09 -21.22
N ASN A 5 -13.31 -26.84 -21.55
CA ASN A 5 -14.45 -26.90 -20.63
C ASN A 5 -14.50 -25.87 -19.49
N TYR A 6 -13.63 -24.85 -19.45
CA TYR A 6 -13.70 -23.79 -18.44
C TYR A 6 -15.13 -23.21 -18.29
N PRO A 7 -15.64 -22.98 -17.06
CA PRO A 7 -14.97 -23.12 -15.75
C PRO A 7 -15.02 -24.54 -15.15
N HIS A 8 -15.53 -25.52 -15.90
CA HIS A 8 -15.60 -26.91 -15.49
C HIS A 8 -14.23 -27.62 -15.62
N PHE A 9 -14.20 -28.87 -15.20
CA PHE A 9 -12.99 -29.70 -15.20
C PHE A 9 -12.47 -29.92 -16.64
N TYR A 10 -11.16 -29.76 -16.82
CA TYR A 10 -10.49 -30.16 -18.06
C TYR A 10 -10.27 -31.67 -18.09
N GLY A 11 -10.02 -32.22 -19.29
CA GLY A 11 -9.88 -33.66 -19.50
C GLY A 11 -8.45 -34.19 -19.29
N PRO A 12 -8.28 -35.51 -19.18
CA PRO A 12 -6.97 -36.14 -19.14
C PRO A 12 -6.29 -36.13 -20.53
N HIS A 13 -4.95 -36.17 -20.54
CA HIS A 13 -4.11 -36.19 -21.75
C HIS A 13 -4.28 -35.00 -22.72
N GLU A 14 -4.65 -33.84 -22.19
CA GLU A 14 -4.82 -32.61 -22.96
C GLU A 14 -3.50 -31.83 -22.98
N LYS A 15 -3.22 -31.15 -24.09
CA LYS A 15 -2.03 -30.31 -24.25
C LYS A 15 -2.35 -29.05 -25.04
N CYS A 16 -1.77 -27.93 -24.63
CA CYS A 16 -1.79 -26.67 -25.37
C CYS A 16 -0.42 -26.00 -25.34
N ASP A 17 0.07 -25.60 -26.52
CA ASP A 17 1.30 -24.81 -26.68
C ASP A 17 0.92 -23.43 -27.22
N LEU A 18 1.27 -22.39 -26.46
CA LEU A 18 0.82 -21.02 -26.68
C LEU A 18 2.03 -20.08 -26.84
N ARG A 19 1.84 -19.04 -27.66
CA ARG A 19 2.76 -17.91 -27.79
C ARG A 19 1.98 -16.61 -27.86
N VAL A 20 2.61 -15.56 -27.38
CA VAL A 20 2.08 -14.19 -27.47
C VAL A 20 2.67 -13.50 -28.70
N ASN A 21 1.87 -12.67 -29.36
CA ASN A 21 2.27 -12.01 -30.62
C ASN A 21 2.89 -10.62 -30.39
N GLU A 22 2.84 -10.13 -29.16
CA GLU A 22 3.39 -8.85 -28.73
C GLU A 22 3.94 -8.98 -27.30
N THR A 23 4.68 -7.97 -26.84
CA THR A 23 5.18 -7.89 -25.46
C THR A 23 4.11 -7.27 -24.58
N GLY A 24 3.87 -7.87 -23.41
CA GLY A 24 2.88 -7.39 -22.45
C GLY A 24 2.82 -8.27 -21.22
N THR A 25 1.78 -8.09 -20.41
CA THR A 25 1.60 -8.84 -19.17
C THR A 25 0.39 -9.76 -19.33
N ILE A 26 0.54 -11.00 -18.87
CA ILE A 26 -0.59 -11.93 -18.75
C ILE A 26 -0.94 -12.13 -17.29
N VAL A 27 -2.24 -12.21 -17.03
CA VAL A 27 -2.82 -12.59 -15.75
C VAL A 27 -3.34 -14.00 -15.85
N ILE A 28 -3.06 -14.83 -14.85
CA ILE A 28 -3.56 -16.19 -14.76
C ILE A 28 -4.32 -16.31 -13.43
N ASP A 29 -5.59 -16.70 -13.52
CA ASP A 29 -6.44 -16.90 -12.35
C ASP A 29 -5.94 -18.09 -11.50
N PRO A 30 -6.16 -18.07 -10.17
CA PRO A 30 -5.76 -19.16 -9.30
C PRO A 30 -6.49 -20.46 -9.63
N PHE A 31 -5.75 -21.57 -9.68
CA PHE A 31 -6.33 -22.90 -9.75
C PHE A 31 -6.85 -23.31 -8.36
N ASP A 32 -7.98 -24.01 -8.34
CA ASP A 32 -8.76 -24.35 -7.13
C ASP A 32 -7.99 -25.17 -6.06
N LYS A 33 -6.85 -25.80 -6.41
CA LYS A 33 -6.04 -26.64 -5.50
C LYS A 33 -4.54 -26.31 -5.43
N GLY A 34 -4.10 -25.20 -6.01
CA GLY A 34 -2.67 -24.86 -6.06
C GLY A 34 -1.85 -25.82 -6.94
N TYR A 35 -0.76 -25.34 -7.49
CA TYR A 35 -0.03 -25.99 -8.59
C TYR A 35 0.92 -27.14 -8.18
N ASP A 36 0.73 -27.71 -6.98
CA ASP A 36 1.63 -28.70 -6.39
C ASP A 36 0.98 -30.06 -6.12
N VAL A 37 -0.29 -30.26 -6.47
CA VAL A 37 -1.00 -31.51 -6.15
C VAL A 37 -0.77 -32.64 -7.16
N ASP A 38 -0.35 -32.36 -8.39
CA ASP A 38 -0.10 -33.41 -9.40
C ASP A 38 1.18 -33.11 -10.22
N PRO A 39 2.18 -34.00 -10.27
CA PRO A 39 3.37 -33.82 -11.10
C PRO A 39 3.09 -33.91 -12.62
N TRP A 40 1.91 -34.36 -13.03
CA TRP A 40 1.53 -34.57 -14.43
C TRP A 40 0.67 -33.44 -15.00
N ASP A 41 0.07 -32.61 -14.14
CA ASP A 41 -0.69 -31.41 -14.55
C ASP A 41 0.14 -30.15 -14.31
N TYR A 42 0.49 -29.42 -15.37
CA TYR A 42 1.21 -28.17 -15.23
C TYR A 42 0.92 -27.17 -16.33
N LEU A 43 1.06 -25.90 -15.96
CA LEU A 43 1.17 -24.75 -16.84
C LEU A 43 2.56 -24.12 -16.59
N THR A 44 3.31 -23.83 -17.65
CA THR A 44 4.58 -23.10 -17.59
C THR A 44 4.50 -21.81 -18.38
N VAL A 45 5.19 -20.77 -17.90
CA VAL A 45 5.38 -19.50 -18.61
C VAL A 45 6.87 -19.21 -18.64
N GLY A 46 7.48 -19.15 -19.83
CA GLY A 46 8.92 -18.94 -19.97
C GLY A 46 9.79 -20.07 -19.42
N GLY A 47 9.21 -21.26 -19.20
CA GLY A 47 9.87 -22.40 -18.56
C GLY A 47 9.65 -22.45 -17.04
N ASP A 48 9.12 -21.39 -16.43
CA ASP A 48 8.78 -21.38 -15.01
C ASP A 48 7.39 -22.00 -14.81
N ARG A 49 7.31 -22.97 -13.89
CA ARG A 49 6.03 -23.58 -13.52
C ARG A 49 5.19 -22.54 -12.79
N VAL A 50 4.00 -22.30 -13.31
CA VAL A 50 3.03 -21.42 -12.66
C VAL A 50 2.66 -22.04 -11.32
N SER A 51 2.66 -21.24 -10.25
CA SER A 51 2.36 -21.69 -8.89
C SER A 51 1.65 -20.63 -8.06
N GLY A 52 0.86 -21.04 -7.05
CA GLY A 52 0.11 -20.13 -6.17
C GLY A 52 -1.39 -20.42 -6.02
N SER A 53 -1.98 -19.89 -4.94
CA SER A 53 -3.42 -19.90 -4.64
C SER A 53 -4.10 -18.55 -4.95
N HIS A 54 -3.39 -17.66 -5.64
CA HIS A 54 -3.82 -16.30 -5.99
C HIS A 54 -3.56 -16.04 -7.47
N GLU A 55 -4.14 -14.96 -8.00
CA GLU A 55 -3.82 -14.46 -9.35
C GLU A 55 -2.32 -14.19 -9.47
N VAL A 56 -1.74 -14.59 -10.60
CA VAL A 56 -0.31 -14.41 -10.87
C VAL A 56 -0.10 -13.68 -12.18
N PHE A 57 0.88 -12.78 -12.18
CA PHE A 57 1.22 -11.88 -13.28
C PHE A 57 2.55 -12.29 -13.87
N TYR A 58 2.62 -12.42 -15.19
CA TYR A 58 3.86 -12.71 -15.92
C TYR A 58 4.07 -11.72 -17.05
N ASP A 59 5.24 -11.10 -17.07
CA ASP A 59 5.71 -10.33 -18.21
C ASP A 59 6.20 -11.29 -19.30
N VAL A 60 5.59 -11.19 -20.46
CA VAL A 60 5.80 -12.09 -21.60
C VAL A 60 6.16 -11.28 -22.83
N ASN A 61 6.96 -11.90 -23.71
CA ASN A 61 7.28 -11.34 -25.00
C ASN A 61 7.11 -12.41 -26.09
N THR A 62 7.33 -12.04 -27.34
CA THR A 62 7.14 -12.94 -28.51
C THR A 62 7.99 -14.21 -28.49
N THR A 63 9.01 -14.28 -27.63
CA THR A 63 9.86 -15.46 -27.42
C THR A 63 9.45 -16.30 -26.21
N THR A 64 8.57 -15.79 -25.34
CA THR A 64 8.10 -16.51 -24.16
C THR A 64 7.19 -17.67 -24.57
N ALA A 65 7.61 -18.89 -24.25
CA ALA A 65 6.82 -20.10 -24.45
C ALA A 65 5.86 -20.30 -23.27
N ILE A 66 4.60 -20.62 -23.57
CA ILE A 66 3.59 -20.95 -22.57
C ILE A 66 3.08 -22.35 -22.89
N GLU A 67 3.25 -23.30 -21.97
CA GLU A 67 2.92 -24.71 -22.21
C GLU A 67 1.99 -25.22 -21.12
N TRP A 68 0.91 -25.88 -21.51
CA TRP A 68 0.00 -26.55 -20.59
C TRP A 68 -0.17 -28.02 -20.99
N THR A 69 -0.14 -28.91 -20.01
CA THR A 69 -0.39 -30.34 -20.20
C THR A 69 -1.13 -30.94 -19.02
N THR A 70 -1.84 -32.03 -19.28
CA THR A 70 -2.53 -32.82 -18.27
C THR A 70 -2.10 -34.29 -18.28
N GLY A 71 -2.16 -34.90 -17.10
CA GLY A 71 -1.89 -36.30 -16.85
C GLY A 71 -3.04 -37.24 -17.21
N PRO A 72 -2.85 -38.55 -16.94
CA PRO A 72 -3.84 -39.60 -17.22
C PRO A 72 -5.07 -39.62 -16.30
N TYR A 73 -5.03 -38.91 -15.16
CA TYR A 73 -6.04 -39.00 -14.10
C TYR A 73 -6.64 -37.63 -13.73
N SER A 74 -6.51 -36.65 -14.62
CA SER A 74 -6.80 -35.26 -14.29
C SER A 74 -8.30 -34.97 -14.18
N GLU A 75 -8.69 -34.42 -13.02
CA GLU A 75 -10.02 -33.89 -12.73
C GLU A 75 -9.87 -32.55 -11.95
N LEU A 76 -9.10 -31.61 -12.48
CA LEU A 76 -8.93 -30.28 -11.89
C LEU A 76 -9.76 -29.21 -12.63
N LYS A 77 -10.20 -28.18 -11.90
CA LYS A 77 -10.99 -27.09 -12.49
C LYS A 77 -10.19 -26.39 -13.58
N GLY A 78 -10.91 -25.96 -14.60
CA GLY A 78 -10.35 -25.21 -15.72
C GLY A 78 -9.64 -23.93 -15.31
N TRP A 79 -8.71 -23.48 -16.14
CA TRP A 79 -7.98 -22.23 -15.97
C TRP A 79 -8.37 -21.20 -17.02
N ILE A 80 -8.17 -19.94 -16.66
CA ILE A 80 -8.26 -18.82 -17.59
C ILE A 80 -7.01 -17.95 -17.42
N MET A 81 -6.47 -17.52 -18.55
CA MET A 81 -5.41 -16.53 -18.63
C MET A 81 -5.89 -15.38 -19.52
N CYS A 82 -5.73 -14.16 -19.05
CA CYS A 82 -6.14 -12.96 -19.74
C CYS A 82 -4.91 -12.17 -20.19
N TRP A 83 -5.00 -11.60 -21.39
CA TRP A 83 -4.05 -10.58 -21.81
C TRP A 83 -4.41 -9.30 -21.07
N GLU A 84 -3.50 -8.80 -20.24
CA GLU A 84 -3.63 -7.46 -19.71
C GLU A 84 -2.92 -6.53 -20.71
N PRO A 85 -3.66 -5.69 -21.47
CA PRO A 85 -2.99 -4.64 -22.23
C PRO A 85 -2.13 -3.86 -21.24
N PRO A 86 -0.92 -3.38 -21.63
CA PRO A 86 -0.03 -2.69 -20.71
C PRO A 86 -0.83 -1.59 -20.02
N THR A 87 -1.20 -1.85 -18.78
CA THR A 87 -1.83 -0.87 -17.93
C THR A 87 -0.71 0.15 -17.78
N ILE A 88 -0.78 1.27 -18.51
CA ILE A 88 -0.03 2.45 -18.14
C ILE A 88 -0.57 2.72 -16.75
N ALA A 89 0.14 2.21 -15.74
CA ALA A 89 -0.19 2.46 -14.36
C ALA A 89 -0.38 3.98 -14.30
N PRO A 90 -1.54 4.50 -13.85
CA PRO A 90 -1.62 5.91 -13.55
C PRO A 90 -0.39 6.19 -12.69
N MET A 91 0.47 7.10 -13.17
CA MET A 91 1.73 7.43 -12.51
C MET A 91 1.40 7.52 -11.02
N PRO A 92 2.01 6.69 -10.14
CA PRO A 92 1.59 6.64 -8.76
C PRO A 92 1.54 8.08 -8.27
N ALA A 93 0.36 8.50 -7.76
CA ALA A 93 0.21 9.83 -7.23
C ALA A 93 1.41 10.09 -6.32
N PRO A 94 2.13 11.21 -6.50
CA PRO A 94 3.39 11.41 -5.81
C PRO A 94 3.16 11.22 -4.32
N SER A 95 3.81 10.21 -3.76
CA SER A 95 3.73 9.94 -2.33
C SER A 95 4.14 11.20 -1.57
N ILE A 96 3.35 11.59 -0.58
CA ILE A 96 3.77 12.62 0.37
C ILE A 96 5.04 12.14 1.09
N TRP A 97 5.23 10.83 1.23
CA TRP A 97 6.39 10.23 1.87
C TRP A 97 7.53 9.99 0.89
N THR A 98 8.72 10.44 1.27
CA THR A 98 9.99 10.13 0.63
C THR A 98 10.84 9.27 1.57
N VAL A 99 11.20 8.06 1.13
CA VAL A 99 12.19 7.22 1.80
C VAL A 99 13.58 7.67 1.38
N ARG A 100 14.37 8.19 2.32
CA ARG A 100 15.74 8.67 2.09
C ARG A 100 16.77 7.56 2.16
N SER A 101 16.58 6.62 3.09
CA SER A 101 17.43 5.44 3.25
C SER A 101 16.66 4.37 4.00
N GLU A 102 17.00 3.10 3.76
CA GLU A 102 16.40 1.97 4.45
C GLU A 102 17.38 0.81 4.59
N VAL A 103 17.15 -0.02 5.61
CA VAL A 103 17.90 -1.25 5.91
C VAL A 103 16.89 -2.36 6.21
N GLY A 104 17.13 -3.56 5.69
CA GLY A 104 16.21 -4.69 5.84
C GLY A 104 15.21 -4.78 4.70
N VAL A 105 13.96 -5.15 5.01
CA VAL A 105 12.88 -5.29 4.02
C VAL A 105 12.39 -3.94 3.48
N GLY A 106 12.61 -2.85 4.23
CA GLY A 106 12.29 -1.49 3.80
C GLY A 106 10.85 -1.07 4.10
N CYS A 107 10.61 0.24 4.16
CA CYS A 107 9.30 0.79 4.50
C CYS A 107 8.41 0.89 3.27
N ARG A 108 7.17 0.44 3.39
CA ARG A 108 6.19 0.57 2.31
C ARG A 108 5.50 1.93 2.42
N THR A 109 5.31 2.62 1.31
CA THR A 109 4.58 3.89 1.24
C THR A 109 3.37 3.79 0.32
N THR A 110 2.38 4.61 0.63
CA THR A 110 1.20 4.94 -0.19
C THR A 110 1.17 6.46 -0.35
N GLU A 111 0.15 7.02 -1.00
CA GLU A 111 0.02 8.47 -1.20
C GLU A 111 0.16 9.25 0.11
N THR A 112 -0.57 8.84 1.17
CA THR A 112 -0.62 9.55 2.45
C THR A 112 -0.03 8.78 3.62
N CYS A 113 0.15 7.46 3.52
CA CYS A 113 0.61 6.65 4.65
C CYS A 113 1.91 5.89 4.37
N VAL A 114 2.68 5.64 5.42
CA VAL A 114 3.86 4.78 5.45
C VAL A 114 3.65 3.68 6.47
N PHE A 115 4.18 2.50 6.18
CA PHE A 115 4.00 1.29 6.95
C PHE A 115 5.36 0.72 7.31
N SER A 116 5.47 0.13 8.49
CA SER A 116 6.60 -0.72 8.84
C SER A 116 6.75 -1.86 7.83
N PRO A 117 7.94 -2.45 7.74
CA PRO A 117 8.10 -3.73 7.06
C PRO A 117 7.09 -4.76 7.54
N ASN A 118 6.56 -5.56 6.62
CA ASN A 118 5.60 -6.64 6.85
C ASN A 118 4.25 -6.25 7.48
N TYR A 119 3.92 -4.96 7.65
CA TYR A 119 2.63 -4.52 8.21
C TYR A 119 1.43 -5.22 7.53
N PRO A 120 0.44 -5.74 8.29
CA PRO A 120 0.22 -5.56 9.74
C PRO A 120 0.93 -6.59 10.63
N HIS A 121 1.77 -7.46 10.05
CA HIS A 121 2.56 -8.44 10.78
C HIS A 121 3.77 -7.78 11.46
N PHE A 122 4.55 -8.62 12.16
CA PHE A 122 5.72 -8.19 12.90
C PHE A 122 6.82 -7.68 11.95
N TYR A 123 7.42 -6.56 12.31
CA TYR A 123 8.65 -6.11 11.67
C TYR A 123 9.83 -6.94 12.18
N GLY A 124 10.93 -6.94 11.42
CA GLY A 124 12.12 -7.72 11.71
C GLY A 124 13.15 -6.99 12.58
N PRO A 125 14.18 -7.71 13.05
CA PRO A 125 15.32 -7.10 13.72
C PRO A 125 16.24 -6.38 12.73
N HIS A 126 16.97 -5.38 13.22
CA HIS A 126 17.96 -4.60 12.45
C HIS A 126 17.42 -3.86 11.22
N GLU A 127 16.16 -3.48 11.26
CA GLU A 127 15.52 -2.72 10.19
C GLU A 127 15.59 -1.22 10.47
N LYS A 128 15.61 -0.43 9.40
CA LYS A 128 15.68 1.03 9.50
C LYS A 128 14.93 1.67 8.33
N CYS A 129 14.26 2.79 8.61
CA CYS A 129 13.76 3.70 7.58
C CYS A 129 14.02 5.16 7.97
N ASP A 130 14.67 5.91 7.09
CA ASP A 130 14.79 7.37 7.17
C ASP A 130 13.80 7.99 6.19
N LEU A 131 12.85 8.75 6.72
CA LEU A 131 11.67 9.24 6.03
C LEU A 131 11.61 10.77 6.05
N ARG A 132 10.93 11.33 5.05
CA ARG A 132 10.50 12.74 5.00
C ARG A 132 9.12 12.85 4.39
N VAL A 133 8.48 13.97 4.66
CA VAL A 133 7.28 14.41 3.94
C VAL A 133 7.63 15.45 2.88
N ASN A 134 6.88 15.47 1.78
CA ASN A 134 7.04 16.41 0.68
C ASN A 134 6.14 17.65 0.83
N GLU A 135 5.21 17.61 1.80
CA GLU A 135 4.29 18.70 2.10
C GLU A 135 4.22 18.98 3.61
N THR A 136 3.77 20.18 3.98
CA THR A 136 3.53 20.54 5.39
C THR A 136 2.17 20.04 5.82
N GLY A 137 2.07 19.39 6.97
CA GLY A 137 0.82 18.88 7.52
C GLY A 137 1.04 18.22 8.87
N THR A 138 0.12 17.33 9.26
CA THR A 138 0.17 16.62 10.53
C THR A 138 0.32 15.14 10.25
N ILE A 139 1.25 14.45 10.91
CA ILE A 139 1.31 12.98 10.88
C ILE A 139 0.57 12.42 12.09
N VAL A 140 -0.25 11.41 11.83
CA VAL A 140 -0.93 10.56 12.81
C VAL A 140 -0.18 9.25 12.85
N ILE A 141 0.25 8.84 14.04
CA ILE A 141 1.07 7.64 14.24
C ILE A 141 0.27 6.68 15.12
N ASP A 142 -0.01 5.48 14.61
CA ASP A 142 -0.66 4.44 15.41
C ASP A 142 0.32 3.86 16.44
N PRO A 143 -0.13 3.57 17.67
CA PRO A 143 0.72 2.95 18.68
C PRO A 143 1.17 1.57 18.25
N PHE A 144 2.43 1.24 18.52
CA PHE A 144 2.91 -0.14 18.41
C PHE A 144 2.12 -1.01 19.40
N ASP A 145 2.08 -2.33 19.19
CA ASP A 145 1.26 -3.27 19.98
C ASP A 145 1.39 -3.11 21.51
N LYS A 146 2.58 -2.71 21.98
CA LYS A 146 2.85 -2.50 23.41
C LYS A 146 3.07 -1.03 23.79
N GLY A 147 2.98 -0.10 22.84
CA GLY A 147 3.40 1.31 22.97
C GLY A 147 4.77 1.60 22.34
N TYR A 148 5.12 2.87 22.21
CA TYR A 148 6.29 3.32 21.42
C TYR A 148 7.66 3.15 22.13
N ASP A 149 7.69 3.01 23.46
CA ASP A 149 8.93 2.96 24.25
C ASP A 149 9.19 1.60 24.93
N VAL A 150 8.59 0.54 24.40
CA VAL A 150 8.62 -0.77 25.07
C VAL A 150 9.98 -1.43 24.96
N ASP A 151 10.62 -1.27 23.81
CA ASP A 151 11.99 -1.72 23.58
C ASP A 151 12.87 -0.48 23.43
N PRO A 152 13.91 -0.29 24.26
CA PRO A 152 14.81 0.85 24.12
C PRO A 152 15.53 0.87 22.76
N TRP A 153 15.68 -0.28 22.11
CA TRP A 153 16.32 -0.44 20.81
C TRP A 153 15.38 -0.18 19.63
N ASP A 154 14.07 -0.30 19.84
CA ASP A 154 13.08 0.06 18.82
C ASP A 154 12.61 1.47 19.06
N TYR A 155 12.79 2.34 18.07
CA TYR A 155 12.36 3.72 18.23
C TYR A 155 11.99 4.38 16.94
N LEU A 156 11.08 5.32 17.10
CA LEU A 156 10.67 6.28 16.10
C LEU A 156 10.98 7.68 16.63
N THR A 157 11.62 8.51 15.81
CA THR A 157 11.80 9.94 16.09
C THR A 157 11.10 10.77 15.02
N VAL A 158 10.55 11.91 15.43
CA VAL A 158 9.96 12.91 14.53
C VAL A 158 10.58 14.26 14.87
N GLY A 159 11.30 14.86 13.93
CA GLY A 159 12.01 16.12 14.18
C GLY A 159 13.11 16.02 15.23
N GLY A 160 13.58 14.81 15.54
CA GLY A 160 14.53 14.55 16.63
C GLY A 160 13.87 14.22 17.98
N ASP A 161 12.56 14.40 18.11
CA ASP A 161 11.82 14.02 19.31
C ASP A 161 11.46 12.53 19.24
N ARG A 162 11.82 11.77 20.29
CA ARG A 162 11.44 10.37 20.40
C ARG A 162 9.94 10.25 20.66
N VAL A 163 9.27 9.48 19.82
CA VAL A 163 7.85 9.19 19.96
C VAL A 163 7.64 8.28 21.16
N SER A 164 6.69 8.64 22.02
CA SER A 164 6.48 7.99 23.31
C SER A 164 5.01 7.82 23.67
N GLY A 165 4.72 6.88 24.58
CA GLY A 165 3.37 6.59 25.06
C GLY A 165 2.71 5.33 24.44
N SER A 166 1.39 5.25 24.55
CA SER A 166 0.60 4.03 24.23
C SER A 166 -0.72 4.33 23.51
N HIS A 167 -0.90 5.55 23.01
CA HIS A 167 -2.08 6.02 22.28
C HIS A 167 -1.61 6.70 21.00
N GLU A 168 -2.51 6.91 20.03
CA GLU A 168 -2.20 7.71 18.84
C GLU A 168 -1.58 9.06 19.21
N VAL A 169 -0.56 9.44 18.46
CA VAL A 169 0.18 10.69 18.63
C VAL A 169 0.24 11.47 17.33
N PHE A 170 0.28 12.79 17.47
CA PHE A 170 0.18 13.74 16.38
C PHE A 170 1.41 14.64 16.37
N TYR A 171 2.02 14.80 15.21
CA TYR A 171 3.15 15.70 15.02
C TYR A 171 2.94 16.59 13.81
N ASP A 172 3.10 17.90 14.00
CA ASP A 172 3.16 18.82 12.88
C ASP A 172 4.54 18.74 12.22
N VAL A 173 4.53 18.51 10.90
CA VAL A 173 5.74 18.26 10.11
C VAL A 173 5.77 19.15 8.88
N ASN A 174 6.99 19.42 8.42
CA ASN A 174 7.23 20.09 7.15
C ASN A 174 8.31 19.34 6.36
N THR A 175 8.65 19.84 5.18
CA THR A 175 9.57 19.17 4.24
C THR A 175 11.02 19.02 4.75
N THR A 176 11.35 19.66 5.86
CA THR A 176 12.65 19.56 6.53
C THR A 176 12.64 18.63 7.74
N THR A 177 11.45 18.27 8.25
CA THR A 177 11.32 17.37 9.41
C THR A 177 11.83 15.98 9.06
N ALA A 178 12.83 15.51 9.80
CA ALA A 178 13.35 14.14 9.69
C ALA A 178 12.49 13.19 10.52
N ILE A 179 12.14 12.05 9.93
CA ILE A 179 11.40 10.98 10.61
C ILE A 179 12.26 9.73 10.51
N GLU A 180 12.67 9.16 11.63
CA GLU A 180 13.61 8.03 11.65
C GLU A 180 13.03 6.89 12.47
N TRP A 181 12.92 5.71 11.88
CA TRP A 181 12.55 4.48 12.58
C TRP A 181 13.67 3.47 12.50
N THR A 182 13.94 2.76 13.59
CA THR A 182 14.91 1.67 13.64
C THR A 182 14.50 0.60 14.64
N THR A 183 14.99 -0.62 14.43
CA THR A 183 14.80 -1.76 15.33
C THR A 183 16.11 -2.34 15.85
N GLY A 184 16.03 -2.92 17.04
CA GLY A 184 17.09 -3.67 17.67
C GLY A 184 17.33 -5.08 17.09
N PRO A 185 18.30 -5.82 17.69
CA PRO A 185 18.67 -7.18 17.27
C PRO A 185 17.64 -8.27 17.58
N TYR A 186 16.69 -8.02 18.48
CA TYR A 186 15.75 -9.03 19.00
C TYR A 186 14.29 -8.62 18.81
N SER A 187 14.05 -7.70 17.89
CA SER A 187 12.76 -7.04 17.75
C SER A 187 11.76 -7.92 17.04
N GLU A 188 10.63 -8.15 17.71
CA GLU A 188 9.47 -8.89 17.22
C GLU A 188 8.20 -8.19 17.73
N LEU A 189 8.03 -6.91 17.38
CA LEU A 189 6.80 -6.17 17.68
C LEU A 189 5.95 -6.01 16.42
N LYS A 190 4.64 -5.87 16.63
CA LYS A 190 3.68 -5.72 15.54
C LYS A 190 4.01 -4.48 14.72
N GLY A 191 3.76 -4.57 13.42
CA GLY A 191 3.93 -3.47 12.50
C GLY A 191 3.13 -2.22 12.87
N TRP A 192 3.63 -1.09 12.40
CA TRP A 192 3.04 0.23 12.59
C TRP A 192 2.65 0.89 11.27
N ILE A 193 1.79 1.90 11.37
CA ILE A 193 1.39 2.78 10.29
C ILE A 193 1.49 4.23 10.75
N MET A 194 1.94 5.11 9.85
CA MET A 194 1.86 6.56 10.01
C MET A 194 1.16 7.15 8.79
N CYS A 195 0.16 8.00 9.01
CA CYS A 195 -0.58 8.67 7.95
C CYS A 195 -0.42 10.19 8.06
N TRP A 196 -0.19 10.83 6.92
CA TRP A 196 -0.14 12.28 6.81
C TRP A 196 -1.54 12.83 6.50
N GLU A 197 -1.87 13.92 7.17
CA GLU A 197 -3.08 14.69 6.97
C GLU A 197 -2.70 16.13 6.59
N PRO A 198 -3.45 16.76 5.67
CA PRO A 198 -3.23 18.16 5.34
C PRO A 198 -3.50 19.03 6.59
N PRO A 199 -2.81 20.17 6.71
CA PRO A 199 -2.96 21.05 7.86
C PRO A 199 -4.42 21.47 7.97
N THR A 200 -4.96 21.46 9.19
CA THR A 200 -6.34 21.93 9.44
C THR A 200 -6.39 23.42 9.16
N ILE A 201 -6.77 23.81 7.94
CA ILE A 201 -7.04 25.20 7.61
C ILE A 201 -8.34 25.55 8.32
N ALA A 202 -8.27 26.32 9.41
CA ALA A 202 -9.46 26.92 9.98
C ALA A 202 -10.24 27.61 8.84
N PRO A 203 -11.55 27.39 8.68
CA PRO A 203 -12.30 28.03 7.63
C PRO A 203 -12.04 29.53 7.71
N MET A 204 -11.47 30.09 6.64
CA MET A 204 -11.16 31.51 6.57
C MET A 204 -12.43 32.27 6.97
N PRO A 205 -12.41 33.18 7.96
CA PRO A 205 -13.59 33.94 8.30
C PRO A 205 -14.04 34.65 7.03
N ALA A 206 -15.21 34.24 6.59
CA ALA A 206 -15.75 34.60 5.30
C ALA A 206 -15.91 36.14 5.27
N PRO A 207 -15.48 36.84 4.21
CA PRO A 207 -15.41 38.30 4.19
C PRO A 207 -16.80 38.89 4.42
N SER A 208 -16.98 39.62 5.52
CA SER A 208 -18.24 40.32 5.79
C SER A 208 -18.39 41.50 4.82
N ILE A 209 -19.55 41.61 4.16
CA ILE A 209 -19.90 42.80 3.37
C ILE A 209 -20.21 44.03 4.24
N TRP A 210 -20.23 43.83 5.57
CA TRP A 210 -20.61 44.82 6.55
C TRP A 210 -19.39 45.45 7.20
N THR A 211 -19.23 46.77 7.03
CA THR A 211 -18.23 47.56 7.73
C THR A 211 -18.84 48.22 8.97
N VAL A 212 -18.39 47.83 10.16
CA VAL A 212 -18.78 48.48 11.42
C VAL A 212 -18.06 49.81 11.56
N ARG A 213 -18.80 50.91 11.70
CA ARG A 213 -18.23 52.28 11.80
C ARG A 213 -18.02 52.77 13.23
N SER A 214 -18.80 52.30 14.19
CA SER A 214 -18.69 52.63 15.62
C SER A 214 -19.62 51.74 16.44
N GLU A 215 -19.22 51.33 17.65
CA GLU A 215 -20.04 50.51 18.56
C GLU A 215 -19.90 50.98 20.01
N VAL A 216 -20.93 50.71 20.83
CA VAL A 216 -20.93 50.93 22.28
C VAL A 216 -21.59 49.71 22.94
N GLY A 217 -21.00 49.14 23.99
CA GLY A 217 -21.52 47.93 24.66
C GLY A 217 -21.04 46.63 24.01
N VAL A 218 -21.91 45.60 23.94
CA VAL A 218 -21.57 44.24 23.46
C VAL A 218 -21.31 44.18 21.94
N GLY A 219 -21.57 45.27 21.21
CA GLY A 219 -21.26 45.38 19.78
C GLY A 219 -22.22 44.61 18.87
N CYS A 220 -22.08 44.80 17.56
CA CYS A 220 -22.84 44.07 16.54
C CYS A 220 -21.98 42.92 16.01
N ARG A 221 -22.55 41.72 15.86
CA ARG A 221 -21.84 40.60 15.23
C ARG A 221 -22.21 40.54 13.75
N THR A 222 -21.20 40.53 12.88
CA THR A 222 -21.39 40.48 11.41
C THR A 222 -20.94 39.13 10.85
N THR A 223 -21.66 38.65 9.83
CA THR A 223 -21.26 37.54 8.94
C THR A 223 -21.27 38.02 7.48
N GLU A 224 -21.08 37.14 6.49
CA GLU A 224 -21.11 37.51 5.07
C GLU A 224 -22.40 38.25 4.65
N THR A 225 -23.55 37.90 5.22
CA THR A 225 -24.86 38.42 4.75
C THR A 225 -25.71 39.04 5.84
N CYS A 226 -25.41 38.83 7.13
CA CYS A 226 -26.28 39.23 8.22
C CYS A 226 -25.57 40.06 9.30
N VAL A 227 -26.35 40.93 9.96
CA VAL A 227 -25.98 41.62 11.20
C VAL A 227 -26.91 41.12 12.29
N PHE A 228 -26.35 40.63 13.39
CA PHE A 228 -27.09 40.16 14.56
C PHE A 228 -27.05 41.22 15.67
N SER A 229 -28.19 41.48 16.30
CA SER A 229 -28.22 42.25 17.54
C SER A 229 -27.66 41.39 18.69
N PRO A 230 -26.91 41.97 19.64
CA PRO A 230 -26.52 41.26 20.84
C PRO A 230 -27.75 40.87 21.67
N ASN A 231 -27.74 39.66 22.24
CA ASN A 231 -28.73 39.20 23.23
C ASN A 231 -28.52 39.88 24.57
#